data_AF-Q5KRC0-F1
#
_entry.id   AF-Q5KRC0-F1
#
_cell.length_a   1.000
_cell.length_b   1.000
_cell.length_c   1.000
_cell.angle_alpha   90.00
_cell.angle_beta   90.00
_cell.angle_gamma   90.00
#
_symmetry.space_group_name_H-M   'P 1'
#
loop_
_entity.id
_entity.type
_entity.pdbx_description
1 polymer ?
#
loop_
_entity_poly.entity_id
_entity_poly.type
_entity_poly.pdbx_seq_one_letter_code
_entity_poly.pdbx_strand_id
1 'polypeptide(L)'
;NLELRHKIEGLTFTGSSELLQAYNEQYFEILDDVWANFSGEMAQQIVLGLFPSWNVSEEGLKRTDEFLNGEHVAGIKRIVSESRDRTARALRNREADAA
;
A
#
# COMPACT_ATOMS: atom_id res chain seq x y z
N ASN A 1 -17.53 4.63 -6.08
CA ASN A 1 -17.95 4.84 -4.67
C ASN A 1 -17.25 6.10 -4.11
N LEU A 2 -17.96 7.24 -3.98
CA LEU A 2 -17.37 8.54 -3.61
C LEU A 2 -16.95 8.61 -2.13
N GLU A 3 -17.78 8.06 -1.25
CA GLU A 3 -17.58 8.09 0.20
C GLU A 3 -16.32 7.30 0.60
N LEU A 4 -16.15 6.09 0.06
CA LEU A 4 -14.97 5.25 0.31
C LEU A 4 -13.68 5.98 -0.07
N ARG A 5 -13.68 6.64 -1.22
CA ARG A 5 -12.52 7.38 -1.72
C ARG A 5 -12.16 8.53 -0.77
N HIS A 6 -13.12 9.34 -0.35
CA HIS A 6 -12.85 10.44 0.59
C HIS A 6 -12.35 9.96 1.96
N LYS A 7 -12.84 8.81 2.45
CA LYS A 7 -12.34 8.21 3.69
C LYS A 7 -10.86 7.82 3.58
N ILE A 8 -10.50 7.18 2.47
CA ILE A 8 -9.11 6.77 2.21
C ILE A 8 -8.23 8.01 2.05
N GLU A 9 -8.61 8.96 1.20
CA GLU A 9 -7.86 10.20 0.96
C GLU A 9 -7.69 11.03 2.25
N GLY A 10 -8.69 11.05 3.12
CA GLY A 10 -8.62 11.71 4.42
C GLY A 10 -7.65 11.04 5.40
N LEU A 11 -7.59 9.70 5.41
CA LEU A 11 -6.64 8.96 6.25
C LEU A 11 -5.19 9.23 5.82
N THR A 12 -4.94 9.22 4.51
CA THR A 12 -3.61 9.41 3.92
C THR A 12 -3.29 10.88 3.61
N PHE A 13 -3.95 11.83 4.29
CA PHE A 13 -3.74 13.25 4.07
C PHE A 13 -2.29 13.66 4.37
N THR A 14 -1.83 14.74 3.74
CA THR A 14 -0.47 15.25 3.91
C THR A 14 -0.17 15.54 5.38
N GLY A 15 0.97 15.03 5.86
CA GLY A 15 1.40 15.15 7.27
C GLY A 15 1.04 13.94 8.14
N SER A 16 0.20 13.02 7.69
CA SER A 16 -0.19 11.83 8.47
C SER A 16 0.90 10.75 8.55
N SER A 17 2.00 10.86 7.80
CA SER A 17 2.98 9.78 7.61
C SER A 17 3.57 9.20 8.91
N GLU A 18 3.82 10.03 9.93
CA GLU A 18 4.33 9.54 11.23
C GLU A 18 3.28 8.74 12.00
N LEU A 19 2.02 9.18 11.97
CA LEU A 19 0.91 8.50 12.63
C LEU A 19 0.54 7.18 11.96
N LEU A 20 0.87 7.03 10.67
CA LEU A 20 0.53 5.86 9.88
C LEU A 20 1.56 4.73 9.95
N GLN A 21 2.73 4.94 10.57
CA GLN A 21 3.78 3.92 10.66
C GLN A 21 3.29 2.63 11.35
N ALA A 22 2.41 2.76 12.34
CA ALA A 22 1.83 1.63 13.05
C ALA A 22 1.00 0.68 12.16
N TYR A 23 0.55 1.16 10.98
CA TYR A 23 -0.29 0.38 10.06
C TYR A 23 0.51 -0.27 8.92
N ASN A 24 1.84 -0.10 8.88
CA ASN A 24 2.66 -0.62 7.79
C ASN A 24 2.57 -2.15 7.64
N GLU A 25 2.41 -2.87 8.76
CA GLU A 25 2.25 -4.32 8.79
C GLU A 25 0.79 -4.72 8.62
N GLN A 26 -0.10 -4.08 9.39
CA GLN A 26 -1.55 -4.35 9.37
C GLN A 26 -2.15 -4.24 7.97
N TYR A 27 -1.62 -3.36 7.11
CA TYR A 27 -2.05 -3.28 5.70
C TYR A 27 -2.03 -4.64 5.01
N PHE A 28 -0.95 -5.41 5.16
CA PHE A 28 -0.77 -6.69 4.47
C PHE A 28 -1.63 -7.80 5.07
N GLU A 29 -1.85 -7.76 6.38
CA GLU A 29 -2.65 -8.75 7.11
C GLU A 29 -4.12 -8.77 6.69
N ILE A 30 -4.65 -7.63 6.22
CA ILE A 30 -6.09 -7.48 5.91
C ILE A 30 -6.44 -7.67 4.43
N LEU A 31 -5.47 -7.78 3.52
CA LEU A 31 -5.75 -7.67 2.08
C LEU A 31 -6.64 -8.80 1.55
N ASP A 32 -6.43 -10.03 2.02
CA ASP A 32 -7.25 -11.17 1.62
C ASP A 32 -8.69 -11.03 2.12
N ASP A 33 -8.87 -10.57 3.37
CA ASP A 33 -10.18 -10.29 3.94
C ASP A 33 -10.91 -9.15 3.21
N VAL A 34 -10.20 -8.08 2.85
CA VAL A 34 -10.75 -6.99 2.03
C VAL A 34 -11.24 -7.53 0.69
N TRP A 35 -10.46 -8.40 0.05
CA TRP A 35 -10.82 -8.95 -1.25
C TRP A 35 -12.01 -9.91 -1.19
N ALA A 36 -12.14 -10.66 -0.10
CA ALA A 36 -13.24 -11.59 0.11
C ALA A 36 -14.57 -10.88 0.44
N ASN A 37 -14.51 -9.76 1.17
CA ASN A 37 -15.70 -9.12 1.74
C ASN A 37 -16.24 -7.93 0.94
N PHE A 38 -15.46 -7.35 0.03
CA PHE A 38 -15.88 -6.21 -0.79
C PHE A 38 -16.11 -6.61 -2.25
N SER A 39 -16.89 -5.82 -2.99
CA SER A 39 -16.96 -5.98 -4.45
C SER A 39 -15.58 -5.78 -5.08
N GLY A 40 -15.33 -6.41 -6.23
CA GLY A 40 -14.02 -6.31 -6.89
C GLY A 40 -13.59 -4.88 -7.20
N GLU A 41 -14.51 -3.95 -7.48
CA GLU A 41 -14.19 -2.53 -7.64
C GLU A 41 -13.78 -1.89 -6.30
N MET A 42 -14.54 -2.13 -5.23
CA MET A 42 -14.24 -1.57 -3.91
C MET A 42 -12.95 -2.13 -3.33
N ALA A 43 -12.73 -3.44 -3.43
CA ALA A 43 -11.50 -4.09 -2.99
C ALA A 43 -10.28 -3.48 -3.68
N GLN A 44 -10.32 -3.30 -5.01
CA GLN A 44 -9.22 -2.64 -5.74
C GLN A 44 -8.96 -1.22 -5.26
N GLN A 45 -10.02 -0.43 -5.00
CA GLN A 45 -9.88 0.93 -4.48
C GLN A 45 -9.23 0.95 -3.08
N ILE A 46 -9.63 0.02 -2.21
CA ILE A 46 -9.08 -0.10 -0.85
C ILE A 46 -7.61 -0.53 -0.90
N VAL A 47 -7.29 -1.60 -1.62
CA VAL A 47 -5.93 -2.15 -1.72
C VAL A 47 -4.97 -1.10 -2.27
N LEU A 48 -5.37 -0.38 -3.33
CA LEU A 48 -4.53 0.66 -3.93
C LEU A 48 -4.38 1.87 -3.00
N GLY A 49 -5.49 2.37 -2.45
CA GLY A 49 -5.49 3.63 -1.71
C GLY A 49 -4.91 3.51 -0.30
N LEU A 50 -4.93 2.32 0.31
CA LEU A 50 -4.33 2.08 1.63
C LEU A 50 -2.90 1.55 1.57
N PHE A 51 -2.33 1.34 0.37
CA PHE A 51 -0.94 0.90 0.25
C PHE A 51 -0.01 1.87 1.02
N PRO A 52 0.93 1.39 1.88
CA PRO A 52 1.80 2.21 2.73
C PRO A 52 2.85 3.06 1.98
N SER A 53 2.38 3.94 1.09
CA SER A 53 3.20 4.81 0.24
C SER A 53 4.01 5.84 1.03
N TRP A 54 3.65 6.08 2.30
CA TRP A 54 4.44 6.88 3.24
C TRP A 54 5.72 6.16 3.71
N ASN A 55 5.74 4.82 3.70
CA ASN A 55 6.89 4.02 4.11
C ASN A 55 7.84 3.76 2.93
N VAL A 56 8.45 4.82 2.41
CA VAL A 56 9.48 4.73 1.37
C VAL A 56 10.82 4.41 2.02
N SER A 57 11.04 3.12 2.27
CA SER A 57 12.24 2.58 2.92
C SER A 57 12.57 1.19 2.35
N GLU A 58 13.80 0.73 2.55
CA GLU A 58 14.19 -0.66 2.23
C GLU A 58 13.36 -1.69 3.00
N GLU A 59 13.05 -1.41 4.28
CA GLU A 59 12.20 -2.28 5.11
C GLU A 59 10.78 -2.39 4.53
N GLY A 60 10.20 -1.27 4.08
CA GLY A 60 8.89 -1.26 3.42
C GLY A 60 8.88 -2.10 2.14
N LEU A 61 9.94 -2.01 1.33
CA LEU A 61 10.09 -2.84 0.13
C LEU A 61 10.22 -4.33 0.49
N LYS A 62 11.02 -4.66 1.51
CA LYS A 62 11.19 -6.03 1.98
C LYS A 62 9.86 -6.63 2.46
N ARG A 63 9.08 -5.90 3.26
CA ARG A 63 7.75 -6.36 3.71
C ARG A 63 6.81 -6.59 2.52
N THR A 64 6.87 -5.70 1.52
CA THR A 64 6.08 -5.86 0.29
C THR A 64 6.51 -7.10 -0.50
N ASP A 65 7.82 -7.39 -0.57
CA ASP A 65 8.34 -8.60 -1.21
C ASP A 65 7.93 -9.88 -0.49
N GLU A 66 7.99 -9.88 0.84
CA GLU A 66 7.54 -11.00 1.68
C GLU A 66 6.06 -11.34 1.39
N PHE A 67 5.19 -10.32 1.36
CA PHE A 67 3.79 -10.50 0.96
C PHE A 67 3.66 -11.05 -0.47
N LEU A 68 4.41 -10.50 -1.43
CA LEU A 68 4.33 -10.96 -2.82
C LEU A 68 4.84 -12.39 -3.04
N ASN A 69 5.68 -12.92 -2.14
CA ASN A 69 6.09 -14.32 -2.17
C ASN A 69 5.03 -15.27 -1.60
N GLY A 70 4.02 -14.76 -0.91
CA GLY A 70 2.88 -15.53 -0.40
C GLY A 70 1.87 -15.95 -1.47
N GLU A 71 0.96 -16.83 -1.07
CA GLU A 71 -0.20 -17.26 -1.86
C GLU A 71 -1.37 -16.31 -1.62
N HIS A 72 -1.60 -15.41 -2.57
CA HIS A 72 -2.69 -14.42 -2.52
C HIS A 72 -3.41 -14.34 -3.87
N VAL A 73 -4.60 -13.75 -3.88
CA VAL A 73 -5.38 -13.56 -5.10
C VAL A 73 -4.59 -12.71 -6.10
N ALA A 74 -4.58 -13.13 -7.38
CA ALA A 74 -3.78 -12.49 -8.43
C ALA A 74 -4.04 -10.98 -8.58
N GLY A 75 -5.29 -10.54 -8.36
CA GLY A 75 -5.65 -9.13 -8.37
C GLY A 75 -4.96 -8.30 -7.28
N ILE A 76 -4.83 -8.85 -6.07
CA ILE A 76 -4.09 -8.22 -4.96
C ILE A 76 -2.61 -8.13 -5.33
N LYS A 77 -2.02 -9.27 -5.75
CA LYS A 77 -0.59 -9.33 -6.11
C LYS A 77 -0.21 -8.31 -7.18
N ARG A 78 -1.06 -8.13 -8.21
CA ARG A 78 -0.84 -7.13 -9.25
C ARG A 78 -0.80 -5.70 -8.69
N ILE A 79 -1.77 -5.32 -7.86
CA ILE A 79 -1.82 -3.96 -7.29
C ILE A 79 -0.60 -3.72 -6.39
N VAL A 80 -0.29 -4.69 -5.53
CA VAL A 80 0.83 -4.61 -4.60
C VAL A 80 2.17 -4.53 -5.35
N SER A 81 2.37 -5.32 -6.42
CA SER A 81 3.59 -5.26 -7.23
C SER A 81 3.77 -3.91 -7.93
N GLU A 82 2.69 -3.36 -8.51
CA GLU A 82 2.76 -2.04 -9.15
C GLU A 82 3.06 -0.92 -8.14
N SER A 83 2.49 -1.02 -6.94
CA SER A 83 2.73 -0.05 -5.86
C SER A 83 4.15 -0.19 -5.28
N ARG A 84 4.67 -1.41 -5.14
CA ARG A 84 6.07 -1.67 -4.79
C ARG A 84 7.02 -0.98 -5.77
N ASP A 85 6.78 -1.12 -7.07
CA ASP A 85 7.62 -0.52 -8.09
C ASP A 85 7.60 1.02 -8.05
N ARG A 86 6.45 1.61 -7.70
CA ARG A 86 6.34 3.06 -7.43
C ARG A 86 7.19 3.45 -6.22
N THR A 87 7.11 2.71 -5.12
CA THR A 87 7.91 2.98 -3.91
C THR A 87 9.41 2.81 -4.16
N ALA A 88 9.83 1.78 -4.90
CA ALA A 88 11.24 1.56 -5.22
C ALA A 88 11.83 2.66 -6.11
N ARG A 89 11.02 3.25 -7.00
CA ARG A 89 11.41 4.47 -7.73
C ARG A 89 11.53 5.67 -6.80
N ALA A 90 10.57 5.87 -5.90
CA ALA A 90 10.60 6.98 -4.95
C ALA A 90 11.82 6.91 -4.01
N LEU A 91 12.21 5.72 -3.56
CA LEU A 91 13.39 5.52 -2.71
C LEU A 91 14.67 5.94 -3.43
N ARG A 92 14.89 5.44 -4.66
CA ARG A 92 16.05 5.83 -5.49
C ARG A 92 16.13 7.33 -5.76
N ASN A 93 14.98 7.98 -5.97
CA ASN A 93 14.95 9.42 -6.17
C ASN A 93 15.37 10.18 -4.89
N ARG A 94 14.91 9.75 -3.71
CA ARG A 94 15.32 10.36 -2.43
C ARG A 94 16.81 10.21 -2.16
N GLU A 95 17.38 9.04 -2.49
CA GLU A 95 18.82 8.79 -2.37
C GLU A 95 19.62 9.70 -3.30
N ALA A 96 19.16 9.88 -4.54
CA ALA A 96 19.78 10.78 -5.50
C ALA A 96 19.68 12.25 -5.07
N ASP A 97 18.55 12.69 -4.52
CA ASP A 97 18.34 14.06 -4.02
C ASP A 97 19.20 14.38 -2.79
N ALA A 98 19.64 13.36 -2.04
CA ALA A 98 20.46 13.50 -0.84
C ALA A 98 21.98 13.52 -1.11
N ALA A 99 22.41 13.18 -2.33
CA ALA A 99 23.81 13.10 -2.75
C ALA A 99 24.33 14.44 -3.29
#